data_AF-A0A455T4I4-F1
#
_entry.id   AF-A0A455T4I4-F1
#
_cell.length_a   1.000
_cell.length_b   1.000
_cell.length_c   1.000
_cell.angle_alpha   90.00
_cell.angle_beta   90.00
_cell.angle_gamma   90.00
#
_symmetry.space_group_name_H-M   'P 1'
#
loop_
_entity.id
_entity.type
_entity.pdbx_description
1 polymer ?
#
loop_
_entity_poly.entity_id
_entity_poly.type
_entity_poly.pdbx_seq_one_letter_code
_entity_poly.pdbx_strand_id
1 'polypeptide(L)'
;MAIKIASFVLRIAGLLALILGVLFWTGNAAQLIPLHMLLGFLVVLSLWVIGIGQALVSGGSPVIAVLAVVIGLLLPIIGLMQNSWLLNSSHWIIQVVHLLIAVLAIGLGEMGAARYRRASAGVSAS
;
A
#
# COMPACT_ATOMS: atom_id res chain seq x y z
N MET A 1 -4.87 16.14 10.09
CA MET A 1 -5.77 15.04 10.54
C MET A 1 -5.79 13.88 9.56
N ALA A 2 -6.03 14.13 8.27
CA ALA A 2 -6.13 13.10 7.21
C ALA A 2 -4.97 12.09 7.17
N ILE A 3 -3.70 12.54 7.17
CA ILE A 3 -2.53 11.64 7.11
C ILE A 3 -2.43 10.71 8.33
N LYS A 4 -2.88 11.15 9.52
CA LYS A 4 -2.90 10.30 10.71
C LYS A 4 -3.91 9.16 10.56
N ILE A 5 -5.12 9.48 10.08
CA ILE A 5 -6.17 8.49 9.81
C ILE A 5 -5.71 7.54 8.71
N ALA A 6 -5.20 8.07 7.60
CA ALA A 6 -4.69 7.26 6.49
C ALA A 6 -3.54 6.33 6.92
N SER A 7 -2.62 6.80 7.78
CA SER A 7 -1.54 5.95 8.31
C SER A 7 -2.08 4.83 9.20
N PHE A 8 -3.08 5.09 10.03
CA PHE A 8 -3.72 4.06 10.83
C PHE A 8 -4.44 3.02 9.94
N VAL A 9 -5.23 3.48 8.98
CA VAL A 9 -5.91 2.61 8.01
C VAL A 9 -4.92 1.79 7.20
N LEU A 10 -3.84 2.40 6.68
CA LEU A 10 -2.78 1.71 5.94
C LEU A 10 -2.19 0.54 6.73
N ARG A 11 -1.89 0.74 8.02
CA ARG A 11 -1.29 -0.28 8.88
C ARG A 11 -2.23 -1.46 9.11
N ILE A 12 -3.46 -1.16 9.51
CA ILE A 12 -4.44 -2.21 9.81
C ILE A 12 -4.86 -2.94 8.54
N ALA A 13 -5.22 -2.20 7.49
CA ALA A 13 -5.62 -2.78 6.21
C ALA A 13 -4.47 -3.56 5.56
N GLY A 14 -3.25 -3.01 5.58
CA GLY A 14 -2.06 -3.67 5.04
C GLY A 14 -1.72 -4.96 5.79
N LEU A 15 -1.73 -4.95 7.12
CA LEU A 15 -1.47 -6.16 7.92
C LEU A 15 -2.52 -7.25 7.65
N LEU A 16 -3.81 -6.89 7.67
CA LEU A 16 -4.89 -7.83 7.40
C LEU A 16 -4.83 -8.35 5.96
N ALA A 17 -4.53 -7.50 4.98
CA ALA A 17 -4.36 -7.90 3.58
C ALA A 17 -3.19 -8.87 3.41
N LEU A 18 -2.06 -8.65 4.09
CA LEU A 18 -0.92 -9.56 4.08
C LEU A 18 -1.27 -10.93 4.68
N ILE A 19 -1.96 -10.96 5.82
CA ILE A 19 -2.40 -12.21 6.45
C ILE A 19 -3.32 -12.98 5.49
N LEU A 20 -4.33 -12.33 4.91
CA LEU A 20 -5.22 -12.96 3.94
C LEU A 20 -4.47 -13.43 2.68
N GLY A 21 -3.53 -12.65 2.17
CA GLY A 21 -2.72 -13.02 1.01
C GLY A 21 -1.92 -14.31 1.25
N VAL A 22 -1.32 -14.47 2.43
CA VAL A 22 -0.62 -15.71 2.82
C VAL A 22 -1.59 -16.89 2.96
N LEU A 23 -2.78 -16.67 3.54
CA LEU A 23 -3.81 -17.71 3.61
C LEU A 23 -4.22 -18.18 2.22
N PHE A 24 -4.43 -17.26 1.26
CA PHE A 24 -4.81 -17.63 -0.10
C PHE A 24 -3.68 -18.35 -0.84
N TRP A 25 -2.44 -17.89 -0.66
CA TRP A 25 -1.27 -18.56 -1.24
C TRP A 25 -1.16 -20.01 -0.75
N THR A 26 -1.48 -20.27 0.51
CA THR A 26 -1.49 -21.63 1.08
C THR A 26 -2.76 -22.42 0.80
N GLY A 27 -3.65 -21.93 -0.07
CA GLY A 27 -4.88 -22.62 -0.48
C GLY A 27 -6.04 -22.53 0.53
N ASN A 28 -5.97 -21.59 1.48
CA ASN A 28 -6.95 -21.42 2.54
C ASN A 28 -7.83 -20.18 2.32
N ALA A 29 -9.02 -20.18 2.93
CA ALA A 29 -9.88 -19.00 3.08
C ALA A 29 -10.29 -18.25 1.80
N ALA A 30 -10.38 -18.94 0.65
CA ALA A 30 -10.71 -18.33 -0.65
C ALA A 30 -12.02 -17.52 -0.65
N GLN A 31 -12.98 -17.84 0.22
CA GLN A 31 -14.22 -17.08 0.41
C GLN A 31 -14.00 -15.63 0.90
N LEU A 32 -12.81 -15.31 1.41
CA LEU A 32 -12.45 -13.97 1.90
C LEU A 32 -11.71 -13.12 0.84
N ILE A 33 -11.58 -13.58 -0.40
CA ILE A 33 -10.97 -12.80 -1.50
C ILE A 33 -11.60 -11.41 -1.65
N PRO A 34 -12.94 -11.23 -1.61
CA PRO A 34 -13.54 -9.89 -1.69
C PRO A 34 -13.08 -8.95 -0.57
N LEU A 35 -12.90 -9.48 0.64
CA LEU A 35 -12.40 -8.72 1.78
C LEU A 35 -10.93 -8.30 1.57
N HIS A 36 -10.09 -9.21 1.07
CA HIS A 36 -8.69 -8.87 0.72
C HIS A 36 -8.61 -7.78 -0.34
N MET A 37 -9.45 -7.84 -1.39
CA MET A 37 -9.51 -6.80 -2.41
C MET A 37 -9.92 -5.45 -1.80
N LEU A 38 -10.94 -5.42 -0.94
CA LEU A 38 -11.34 -4.21 -0.22
C LEU A 38 -10.18 -3.63 0.60
N LEU A 39 -9.48 -4.47 1.38
CA LEU A 39 -8.31 -4.04 2.17
C LEU A 39 -7.18 -3.52 1.28
N GLY A 40 -6.93 -4.17 0.14
CA GLY A 40 -5.98 -3.71 -0.89
C GLY A 40 -6.33 -2.32 -1.42
N PHE A 41 -7.60 -2.06 -1.75
CA PHE A 41 -8.04 -0.73 -2.17
C PHE A 41 -7.89 0.32 -1.06
N LEU A 42 -8.19 -0.03 0.20
CA LEU A 42 -7.95 0.85 1.34
C LEU A 42 -6.47 1.19 1.52
N VAL A 43 -5.57 0.23 1.29
CA VAL A 43 -4.11 0.45 1.27
C VAL A 43 -3.73 1.45 0.17
N VAL A 44 -4.23 1.26 -1.06
CA VAL A 44 -3.95 2.16 -2.19
C VAL A 44 -4.43 3.59 -1.90
N LEU A 45 -5.67 3.75 -1.46
CA LEU A 45 -6.23 5.07 -1.16
C LEU A 45 -5.47 5.75 -0.01
N SER A 46 -5.11 5.00 1.03
CA SER A 46 -4.31 5.51 2.15
C SER A 46 -2.92 5.94 1.69
N LEU A 47 -2.27 5.13 0.84
CA LEU A 47 -0.98 5.45 0.26
C LEU A 47 -1.04 6.75 -0.56
N TRP A 48 -2.07 6.96 -1.38
CA TRP A 48 -2.22 8.20 -2.13
C TRP A 48 -2.45 9.41 -1.24
N VAL A 49 -3.33 9.30 -0.23
CA VAL A 49 -3.56 10.39 0.74
C VAL A 49 -2.26 10.76 1.45
N ILE A 50 -1.48 9.78 1.88
CA ILE A 50 -0.20 10.03 2.57
C ILE A 50 0.85 10.58 1.60
N GLY A 51 1.04 9.92 0.45
CA GLY A 51 2.08 10.22 -0.53
C GLY A 51 1.91 11.59 -1.17
N ILE A 52 0.68 11.95 -1.55
CA ILE A 52 0.36 13.28 -2.07
C ILE A 52 0.39 14.30 -0.93
N GLY A 53 -0.29 14.00 0.19
CA GLY A 53 -0.40 14.92 1.31
C GLY A 53 0.95 15.34 1.90
N GLN A 54 1.93 14.42 1.99
CA GLN A 54 3.27 14.77 2.46
C GLN A 54 4.06 15.65 1.48
N ALA A 55 3.76 15.61 0.18
CA ALA A 55 4.44 16.45 -0.81
C ALA A 55 3.94 17.90 -0.80
N LEU A 56 2.73 18.13 -0.28
CA LEU A 56 2.10 19.46 -0.22
C LEU A 56 2.54 20.31 0.98
N VAL A 57 3.39 19.79 1.87
CA VAL A 57 3.93 20.54 3.01
C VAL A 57 5.38 20.95 2.80
N SER A 58 5.82 22.00 3.51
CA SER A 58 7.23 22.41 3.53
C SER A 58 8.11 21.23 4.01
N GLY A 59 9.17 20.91 3.25
CA GLY A 59 10.02 19.73 3.51
C GLY A 59 9.49 18.39 2.98
N GLY A 60 8.38 18.41 2.24
CA GLY A 60 7.84 17.26 1.52
C GLY A 60 8.75 16.67 0.45
N SER A 61 8.35 15.55 -0.15
CA SER A 61 9.10 14.90 -1.23
C SER A 61 8.21 14.58 -2.44
N PRO A 62 8.40 15.24 -3.59
CA PRO A 62 7.66 14.91 -4.81
C PRO A 62 7.99 13.48 -5.30
N VAL A 63 9.20 12.99 -5.05
CA VAL A 63 9.60 11.61 -5.38
C VAL A 63 8.72 10.59 -4.66
N ILE A 64 8.48 10.76 -3.36
CA ILE A 64 7.59 9.86 -2.59
C ILE A 64 6.16 9.93 -3.14
N ALA A 65 5.68 11.11 -3.57
CA ALA A 65 4.33 11.23 -4.15
C ALA A 65 4.22 10.48 -5.48
N VAL A 66 5.20 10.64 -6.38
CA VAL A 66 5.22 9.92 -7.68
C VAL A 66 5.27 8.42 -7.45
N LEU A 67 6.18 7.95 -6.58
CA LEU A 67 6.26 6.52 -6.25
C LEU A 67 4.95 6.02 -5.63
N ALA A 68 4.28 6.82 -4.78
CA ALA A 68 3.02 6.41 -4.16
C ALA A 68 1.91 6.24 -5.19
N VAL A 69 1.84 7.13 -6.19
CA VAL A 69 0.89 7.01 -7.30
C VAL A 69 1.20 5.77 -8.13
N VAL A 70 2.45 5.59 -8.57
CA VAL A 70 2.86 4.47 -9.42
C VAL A 70 2.65 3.13 -8.72
N ILE A 71 3.17 2.97 -7.50
CA ILE A 71 3.02 1.72 -6.73
C ILE A 71 1.55 1.48 -6.37
N GLY A 72 0.80 2.53 -6.02
CA GLY A 72 -0.62 2.42 -5.73
C GLY A 72 -1.47 2.02 -6.94
N LEU A 73 -1.04 2.33 -8.17
CA LEU A 73 -1.68 1.85 -9.40
C LEU A 73 -1.26 0.42 -9.75
N LEU A 74 0.02 0.10 -9.64
CA LEU A 74 0.54 -1.23 -9.97
C LEU A 74 -0.05 -2.31 -9.06
N LEU A 75 -0.24 -2.02 -7.77
CA LEU A 75 -0.76 -2.98 -6.80
C LEU A 75 -2.12 -3.61 -7.20
N PRO A 76 -3.19 -2.83 -7.46
CA PRO A 76 -4.48 -3.38 -7.87
C PRO A 76 -4.45 -3.95 -9.29
N ILE A 77 -3.68 -3.37 -10.22
CA ILE A 77 -3.56 -3.93 -11.58
C ILE A 77 -3.03 -5.36 -11.52
N ILE A 78 -1.90 -5.55 -10.81
CA ILE A 78 -1.27 -6.86 -10.68
C ILE A 78 -2.15 -7.82 -9.87
N GLY A 79 -2.81 -7.34 -8.80
CA GLY A 79 -3.69 -8.18 -7.98
C GLY A 79 -4.92 -8.68 -8.75
N LEU A 80 -5.58 -7.81 -9.52
CA LEU A 80 -6.76 -8.17 -10.31
C LEU A 80 -6.41 -9.10 -11.48
N MET A 81 -5.20 -8.97 -12.03
CA MET A 81 -4.72 -9.79 -13.14
C MET A 81 -3.91 -11.02 -12.69
N GLN A 82 -3.76 -11.24 -11.38
CA GLN A 82 -2.88 -12.27 -10.83
C GLN A 82 -3.21 -13.67 -11.36
N ASN A 83 -4.50 -13.98 -11.51
CA ASN A 83 -4.96 -15.30 -11.96
C ASN A 83 -4.90 -15.50 -13.48
N SER A 84 -4.55 -14.47 -14.27
CA SER A 84 -4.57 -14.54 -15.74
C SER A 84 -3.21 -14.30 -16.40
N TRP A 85 -2.24 -13.70 -15.71
CA TRP A 85 -0.93 -13.39 -16.31
C TRP A 85 0.03 -14.58 -16.43
N LEU A 86 0.21 -15.32 -15.33
CA LEU A 86 1.09 -16.49 -15.28
C LEU A 86 0.30 -17.68 -14.77
N LEU A 87 0.18 -18.69 -15.61
CA LEU A 87 -0.56 -19.92 -15.34
C LEU A 87 0.40 -21.05 -14.92
N ASN A 88 -0.17 -22.10 -14.33
CA ASN A 88 0.55 -23.35 -14.01
C ASN A 88 1.78 -23.12 -13.12
N SER A 89 2.90 -23.77 -13.43
CA SER A 89 4.13 -23.77 -12.62
C SER A 89 4.76 -22.39 -12.40
N SER A 90 4.39 -21.38 -13.19
CA SER A 90 4.93 -20.02 -13.08
C SER A 90 4.04 -19.09 -12.26
N HIS A 91 2.87 -19.54 -11.80
CA HIS A 91 1.89 -18.70 -11.09
C HIS A 91 2.44 -18.13 -9.76
N TRP A 92 3.34 -18.85 -9.08
CA TRP A 92 3.95 -18.34 -7.85
C TRP A 92 4.77 -17.06 -8.07
N ILE A 93 5.29 -16.82 -9.28
CA ILE A 93 6.09 -15.62 -9.59
C ILE A 93 5.22 -14.37 -9.48
N ILE A 94 4.01 -14.41 -10.04
CA ILE A 94 3.10 -13.25 -9.97
C ILE A 94 2.59 -13.02 -8.55
N GLN A 95 2.43 -14.09 -7.76
CA GLN A 95 2.10 -13.99 -6.33
C GLN A 95 3.22 -13.30 -5.53
N VAL A 96 4.49 -13.66 -5.77
CA VAL A 96 5.65 -12.99 -5.14
C VAL A 96 5.72 -11.52 -5.56
N VAL A 97 5.56 -11.22 -6.85
CA VAL A 97 5.58 -9.83 -7.35
C VAL A 97 4.49 -9.00 -6.69
N HIS A 98 3.27 -9.53 -6.62
CA HIS A 98 2.16 -8.85 -5.95
C HIS A 98 2.46 -8.59 -4.47
N LEU A 99 2.99 -9.60 -3.75
CA LEU A 99 3.37 -9.47 -2.34
C LEU A 99 4.44 -8.39 -2.14
N LEU A 100 5.50 -8.39 -2.96
CA LEU A 100 6.58 -7.40 -2.85
C LEU A 100 6.07 -5.97 -3.10
N ILE A 101 5.18 -5.78 -4.07
CA ILE A 101 4.57 -4.49 -4.35
C ILE A 101 3.66 -4.06 -3.19
N ALA A 102 2.92 -4.98 -2.57
CA ALA A 102 2.11 -4.70 -1.38
C ALA A 102 2.97 -4.26 -0.18
N VAL A 103 4.08 -4.95 0.08
CA VAL A 103 5.05 -4.56 1.13
C VAL A 103 5.67 -3.20 0.83
N LEU A 104 6.05 -2.95 -0.43
CA LEU A 104 6.57 -1.66 -0.86
C LEU A 104 5.54 -0.53 -0.66
N ALA A 105 4.26 -0.79 -0.96
CA ALA A 105 3.17 0.17 -0.74
C ALA A 105 3.05 0.57 0.74
N ILE A 106 3.11 -0.42 1.65
CA ILE A 106 3.06 -0.18 3.10
C ILE A 106 4.30 0.62 3.55
N GLY A 107 5.49 0.19 3.14
CA GLY A 107 6.74 0.87 3.50
C GLY A 107 6.79 2.32 3.02
N LEU A 108 6.34 2.58 1.79
CA LEU A 108 6.28 3.92 1.21
C LEU A 108 5.29 4.83 1.95
N GLY A 109 4.13 4.29 2.34
CA GLY A 109 3.17 5.03 3.15
C GLY A 109 3.71 5.36 4.55
N GLU A 110 4.41 4.43 5.20
CA GLU A 110 5.07 4.69 6.49
C GLU A 110 6.17 5.76 6.38
N MET A 111 7.00 5.70 5.33
CA MET A 111 8.01 6.71 5.05
C MET A 111 7.39 8.09 4.81
N GLY A 112 6.32 8.17 4.02
CA GLY A 112 5.59 9.41 3.76
C GLY A 112 4.96 10.00 5.02
N ALA A 113 4.32 9.17 5.84
CA ALA A 113 3.73 9.60 7.10
C ALA A 113 4.79 10.11 8.09
N ALA A 114 5.95 9.45 8.16
CA ALA A 114 7.06 9.89 9.01
C ALA A 114 7.65 11.23 8.54
N ARG A 115 7.76 11.42 7.22
CA ARG A 115 8.24 12.68 6.64
C ARG A 115 7.28 13.84 6.95
N TYR A 116 5.98 13.63 6.77
CA TYR A 116 4.97 14.62 7.15
C TYR A 116 5.08 15.02 8.63
N ARG A 117 5.22 14.06 9.55
CA ARG A 117 5.36 14.36 10.99
C ARG A 117 6.60 15.22 11.29
N ARG A 118 7.75 14.91 10.67
CA ARG A 118 8.99 15.70 10.84
C ARG A 118 8.83 17.12 10.32
N ALA A 119 8.22 17.27 9.14
CA ALA A 119 7.92 18.57 8.54
C ALA A 119 6.99 19.41 9.43
N SER A 120 5.90 18.82 9.94
CA SER A 120 4.96 19.53 10.81
C SER A 120 5.57 19.94 12.17
N ALA A 121 6.47 19.13 12.73
CA ALA A 121 7.17 19.46 13.97
C ALA A 121 8.19 20.59 13.80
N GLY A 122 8.86 20.66 12.64
CA GLY A 122 9.79 21.75 12.32
C GLY A 122 9.09 23.11 12.18
N VAL A 123 7.89 23.12 11.58
CA VAL A 123 7.07 24.35 11.46
C VAL A 123 6.61 24.88 12.81
N SER A 124 6.33 24.00 13.79
CA SER A 124 5.94 24.45 15.15
C SER A 124 7.10 25.02 15.98
N ALA A 125 8.35 24.87 15.51
CA ALA A 125 9.55 25.30 16.22
C ALA A 125 10.18 26.59 15.66
N SER A 126 9.62 27.15 14.58
CA SER A 126 10.05 28.39 13.91
C SER A 126 9.04 29.51 14.13
#